data_AF-A0A644YLR1-F1
#
_entry.id   AF-A0A644YLR1-F1
#
_cell.length_a   1.000
_cell.length_b   1.000
_cell.length_c   1.000
_cell.angle_alpha   90.00
_cell.angle_beta   90.00
_cell.angle_gamma   90.00
#
_symmetry.space_group_name_H-M   'P 1'
#
loop_
_entity.id
_entity.type
_entity.pdbx_description
1 polymer ?
#
loop_
_entity_poly.entity_id
_entity_poly.type
_entity_poly.pdbx_seq_one_letter_code
_entity_poly.pdbx_strand_id
1 'polypeptide(L)'
;MFVDLENTPWVWRLRWSDDDGQQLHIHTHTGLPQKASAIRAALLDEEGCLYLQLPAGLGVVHSQDMVDAAAAMEAGVIPEPEEVARADLPQRFGFRRTVSALK
;
A
#
# COMPACT_ATOMS: atom_id res chain seq x y z
N MET A 1 3.34 22.63 16.39
CA MET A 1 2.71 21.30 16.44
C MET A 1 1.44 21.40 15.62
N PHE A 2 1.49 20.94 14.37
CA PHE A 2 0.36 20.95 13.46
C PHE A 2 0.39 19.60 12.76
N VAL A 3 -0.58 18.75 13.06
CA VAL A 3 -0.90 17.60 12.20
C VAL A 3 -2.10 18.06 11.40
N ASP A 4 -1.78 18.66 10.27
CA ASP A 4 -2.75 18.89 9.23
C ASP A 4 -2.92 17.53 8.52
N LEU A 5 -4.03 16.86 8.82
CA LEU A 5 -4.33 15.52 8.31
C LEU A 5 -5.03 15.64 6.95
N GLU A 6 -4.43 16.40 6.03
CA GLU A 6 -4.96 16.60 4.69
C GLU A 6 -4.20 15.67 3.71
N ASN A 7 -4.82 14.52 3.41
CA ASN A 7 -4.54 13.70 2.21
C ASN A 7 -3.19 12.93 2.13
N THR A 8 -2.69 12.33 3.20
CA THR A 8 -1.59 11.35 3.06
C THR A 8 -2.11 10.01 2.51
N PRO A 9 -1.47 9.42 1.49
CA PRO A 9 -1.80 8.06 1.07
C PRO A 9 -1.60 7.12 2.27
N TRP A 10 -2.52 6.18 2.48
CA TRP A 10 -2.39 5.22 3.57
C TRP A 10 -1.05 4.52 3.48
N VAL A 11 -0.31 4.45 4.59
CA VAL A 11 0.88 3.59 4.67
C VAL A 11 0.42 2.23 5.16
N TRP A 12 0.49 1.24 4.27
CA TRP A 12 0.21 -0.15 4.57
C TRP A 12 1.46 -0.81 5.14
N ARG A 13 1.28 -1.38 6.32
CA ARG A 13 2.22 -2.30 6.94
C ARG A 13 1.79 -3.71 6.61
N LEU A 14 2.72 -4.50 6.09
CA LEU A 14 2.51 -5.90 5.78
C LEU A 14 3.30 -6.75 6.76
N ARG A 15 2.75 -7.91 7.11
CA ARG A 15 3.47 -8.97 7.80
C ARG A 15 3.04 -10.29 7.20
N TRP A 16 3.99 -11.01 6.62
CA TRP A 16 3.79 -12.35 6.13
C TRP A 16 4.11 -13.33 7.26
N SER A 17 3.19 -14.25 7.53
CA SER A 17 3.42 -15.34 8.49
C SER A 17 3.18 -16.68 7.83
N ASP A 18 4.24 -17.50 7.79
CA ASP A 18 4.21 -18.86 7.25
C ASP A 18 3.77 -19.90 8.29
N ASP A 19 3.70 -19.51 9.58
CA ASP A 19 3.45 -20.41 10.72
C ASP A 19 1.99 -20.91 10.81
N ASP A 20 1.02 -20.10 10.35
CA ASP A 20 -0.43 -20.40 10.43
C ASP A 20 -1.08 -20.36 9.04
N GLY A 21 -0.53 -21.12 8.09
CA GLY A 21 -1.15 -21.32 6.77
C GLY A 21 -1.05 -20.11 5.84
N GLN A 22 0.12 -19.45 5.79
CA GLN A 22 0.43 -18.39 4.83
C GLN A 22 -0.53 -17.20 4.90
N GLN A 23 -0.55 -16.54 6.06
CA GLN A 23 -1.40 -15.39 6.31
C GLN A 23 -0.66 -14.07 6.11
N LEU A 24 -1.21 -13.23 5.24
CA LEU A 24 -0.81 -11.83 5.11
C LEU A 24 -1.64 -10.95 6.04
N HIS A 25 -0.98 -10.35 7.01
CA HIS A 25 -1.57 -9.33 7.86
C HIS A 25 -1.29 -7.94 7.29
N ILE A 26 -2.36 -7.25 6.92
CA ILE A 26 -2.28 -5.86 6.43
C ILE A 26 -2.81 -4.97 7.53
N HIS A 27 -2.11 -3.90 7.84
CA HIS A 27 -2.63 -2.87 8.74
C HIS A 27 -2.17 -1.48 8.31
N THR A 28 -2.94 -0.45 8.61
CA THR A 28 -2.46 0.93 8.47
C THR A 28 -1.33 1.19 9.47
N HIS A 29 -0.53 2.22 9.22
CA HIS A 29 0.40 2.75 10.23
C HIS A 29 -0.28 3.18 11.55
N THR A 30 -1.60 3.41 11.55
CA THR A 30 -2.41 3.68 12.76
C THR A 30 -2.91 2.42 13.46
N GLY A 31 -2.58 1.23 12.94
CA GLY A 31 -2.94 -0.07 13.52
C GLY A 31 -4.31 -0.59 13.12
N LEU A 32 -4.99 -0.02 12.11
CA LEU A 32 -6.27 -0.53 11.62
C LEU A 32 -6.02 -1.76 10.74
N PRO A 33 -6.47 -2.96 11.15
CA PRO A 33 -6.23 -4.18 10.39
C PRO A 33 -7.13 -4.26 9.16
N GLN A 34 -6.57 -4.76 8.06
CA GLN A 34 -7.23 -5.01 6.79
C GLN A 34 -7.02 -6.46 6.36
N LYS A 35 -7.99 -7.02 5.65
CA LYS A 35 -7.90 -8.39 5.13
C LYS A 35 -7.16 -8.41 3.79
N ALA A 36 -6.25 -9.37 3.61
CA ALA A 36 -5.57 -9.58 2.33
C ALA A 36 -6.55 -9.87 1.18
N SER A 37 -7.63 -10.62 1.45
CA SER A 37 -8.71 -10.87 0.49
C SER A 37 -9.48 -9.62 0.05
N ALA A 38 -9.27 -8.47 0.71
CA ALA A 38 -9.85 -7.20 0.31
C ALA A 38 -8.97 -6.43 -0.69
N ILE A 39 -7.75 -6.90 -1.00
CA ILE A 39 -6.93 -6.30 -2.05
C ILE A 39 -7.69 -6.42 -3.37
N ARG A 40 -7.95 -5.28 -4.00
CA ARG A 40 -8.60 -5.17 -5.30
C ARG A 40 -7.61 -5.11 -6.44
N ALA A 41 -6.49 -4.44 -6.21
CA ALA A 41 -5.41 -4.28 -7.17
C ALA A 41 -4.09 -4.02 -6.43
N ALA A 42 -2.99 -4.41 -7.07
CA ALA A 42 -1.64 -4.04 -6.70
C ALA A 42 -1.06 -3.19 -7.84
N LEU A 43 -0.29 -2.16 -7.51
CA LEU A 43 0.34 -1.27 -8.47
C LEU A 43 1.79 -1.05 -8.06
N LEU A 44 2.71 -1.02 -9.00
CA LEU A 44 4.11 -0.72 -8.74
C LEU A 44 4.51 0.52 -9.52
N ASP A 45 5.11 1.51 -8.85
CA ASP A 45 5.65 2.66 -9.57
C ASP A 45 7.11 2.46 -10.01
N GLU A 46 7.56 3.39 -10.84
CA GLU A 46 8.93 3.47 -11.37
C GLU A 46 10.02 3.61 -10.30
N GLU A 47 9.67 4.00 -9.06
CA GLU A 47 10.59 4.07 -7.93
C GLU A 47 10.60 2.76 -7.11
N GLY A 48 9.83 1.75 -7.53
CA GLY A 48 9.69 0.47 -6.83
C GLY A 48 8.76 0.54 -5.62
N CYS A 49 7.92 1.58 -5.51
CA CYS A 49 6.93 1.67 -4.45
C CYS A 49 5.67 0.86 -4.84
N LEU A 50 5.35 -0.15 -4.02
CA LEU A 50 4.16 -0.96 -4.18
C LEU A 50 2.96 -0.25 -3.54
N TYR A 51 1.85 -0.15 -4.26
CA TYR A 51 0.58 0.38 -3.76
C TYR A 51 -0.47 -0.72 -3.79
N LEU A 52 -1.26 -0.79 -2.73
CA LEU A 52 -2.39 -1.71 -2.63
C LEU A 52 -3.68 -0.93 -2.60
N GLN A 53 -4.59 -1.31 -3.49
CA GLN A 53 -5.96 -0.80 -3.50
C GLN A 53 -6.83 -1.68 -2.62
N LEU A 54 -7.33 -1.11 -1.53
CA LEU A 54 -8.31 -1.75 -0.66
C LEU A 54 -9.64 -0.98 -0.70
N PRO A 55 -10.75 -1.53 -0.18
CA PRO A 55 -12.02 -0.81 -0.05
C PRO A 55 -11.90 0.49 0.76
N ALA A 56 -10.91 0.56 1.66
CA ALA A 56 -10.59 1.75 2.44
C ALA A 56 -9.89 2.86 1.61
N GLY A 57 -9.39 2.53 0.43
CA GLY A 57 -8.63 3.42 -0.44
C GLY A 57 -7.31 2.80 -0.92
N LEU A 58 -6.60 3.54 -1.77
CA LEU A 58 -5.24 3.20 -2.16
C LEU A 58 -4.27 3.61 -1.05
N GLY A 59 -3.24 2.80 -0.84
CA GLY A 59 -2.12 3.17 0.01
C GLY A 59 -0.83 2.55 -0.46
N VAL A 60 0.28 3.11 -0.01
CA VAL A 60 1.63 2.66 -0.31
C VAL A 60 2.08 1.66 0.74
N VAL A 61 2.69 0.57 0.31
CA VAL A 61 3.34 -0.41 1.18
C VAL A 61 4.63 0.20 1.69
N HIS A 62 4.87 0.09 2.99
CA HIS A 62 6.09 0.59 3.57
C HIS A 62 7.31 -0.20 3.06
N SER A 63 8.41 0.48 2.74
CA SER A 63 9.61 -0.15 2.15
C SER A 63 10.21 -1.27 3.00
N GLN A 64 10.08 -1.18 4.33
CA GLN A 64 10.53 -2.24 5.25
C GLN A 64 9.71 -3.53 5.15
N ASP A 65 8.47 -3.46 4.70
CA ASP A 65 7.59 -4.63 4.57
C ASP A 65 7.54 -5.13 3.10
N MET A 66 8.44 -4.66 2.23
CA MET A 66 8.54 -5.14 0.84
C MET A 66 8.99 -6.60 0.75
N VAL A 67 9.76 -7.09 1.73
CA VAL A 67 10.15 -8.51 1.80
C VAL A 67 8.91 -9.38 2.06
N ASP A 68 8.08 -8.99 3.02
CA ASP A 68 6.79 -9.63 3.29
C ASP A 68 5.83 -9.52 2.10
N ALA A 69 5.82 -8.37 1.41
CA ALA A 69 5.03 -8.16 0.21
C ALA A 69 5.43 -9.13 -0.91
N ALA A 70 6.74 -9.29 -1.15
CA ALA A 70 7.27 -10.21 -2.15
C ALA A 70 6.90 -11.65 -1.81
N ALA A 71 7.07 -12.09 -0.55
CA ALA A 71 6.65 -13.42 -0.12
C ALA A 71 5.15 -13.66 -0.35
N ALA A 72 4.31 -12.65 -0.08
CA ALA A 72 2.87 -12.75 -0.29
C ALA A 72 2.47 -12.74 -1.77
N MET A 73 3.24 -12.08 -2.64
CA MET A 73 3.06 -12.13 -4.10
C MET A 73 3.42 -13.52 -4.64
N GLU A 74 4.55 -14.09 -4.22
CA GLU A 74 4.98 -15.44 -4.60
C GLU A 74 3.97 -16.52 -4.14
N ALA A 75 3.34 -16.31 -2.99
CA ALA A 75 2.27 -17.18 -2.49
C ALA A 75 0.90 -16.96 -3.18
N GLY A 76 0.79 -16.01 -4.11
CA GLY A 76 -0.44 -15.69 -4.83
C GLY A 76 -1.51 -14.97 -3.98
N VAL A 77 -1.13 -14.43 -2.82
CA VAL A 77 -2.03 -13.68 -1.93
C VAL A 77 -2.18 -12.24 -2.40
N ILE A 78 -1.09 -11.61 -2.82
CA ILE A 78 -1.11 -10.31 -3.49
C ILE A 78 -1.11 -10.59 -5.01
N PRO A 79 -2.04 -10.01 -5.79
CA PRO A 79 -2.03 -10.14 -7.23
C PRO A 79 -0.78 -9.48 -7.84
N GLU A 80 -0.40 -9.90 -9.04
CA GLU A 80 0.72 -9.29 -9.76
C GLU A 80 0.51 -7.78 -9.91
N PRO A 81 1.48 -6.94 -9.51
CA PRO A 81 1.30 -5.49 -9.53
C PRO A 81 1.35 -4.94 -10.96
N GLU A 82 0.40 -4.09 -11.30
CA GLU A 82 0.42 -3.35 -12.57
C GLU A 82 1.41 -2.18 -12.47
N GLU A 83 2.32 -2.09 -13.44
CA GLU A 83 3.24 -0.96 -13.55
C GLU A 83 2.47 0.33 -13.85
N VAL A 84 2.67 1.36 -13.03
CA VAL A 84 2.00 2.65 -13.17
C VAL A 84 2.96 3.79 -12.91
N ALA A 85 2.89 4.85 -13.72
CA ALA A 85 3.66 6.04 -13.40
C ALA A 85 3.08 6.69 -12.13
N ARG A 86 3.96 7.10 -11.21
CA ARG A 86 3.56 7.71 -9.94
C ARG A 86 2.72 8.97 -10.16
N ALA A 87 2.91 9.64 -11.29
CA ALA A 87 2.14 10.82 -11.71
C ALA A 87 0.66 10.51 -12.08
N ASP A 88 0.36 9.28 -12.48
CA ASP A 88 -1.00 8.86 -12.88
C ASP A 88 -1.85 8.39 -11.69
N LEU A 89 -1.24 8.00 -10.57
CA LEU A 89 -1.94 7.57 -9.35
C LEU A 89 -2.96 8.61 -8.83
N PRO A 90 -2.60 9.91 -8.69
CA PRO A 90 -3.55 10.99 -8.41
C PRO A 90 -4.78 11.01 -9.32
N GLN A 91 -4.55 10.82 -10.61
CA GLN A 91 -5.58 10.96 -11.64
C GLN A 91 -6.50 9.74 -11.69
N ARG A 92 -5.93 8.54 -11.57
CA ARG A 92 -6.66 7.26 -11.58
C ARG A 92 -7.48 7.03 -10.31
N PHE A 93 -6.96 7.44 -9.15
CA PHE A 93 -7.57 7.11 -7.85
C PHE A 93 -8.05 8.33 -7.07
N GLY A 94 -8.00 9.54 -7.66
CA GLY A 94 -8.53 10.76 -7.05
C GLY A 94 -7.71 11.34 -5.91
N PHE A 95 -6.43 10.95 -5.76
CA PHE A 95 -5.55 11.52 -4.74
C PHE A 95 -5.11 12.92 -5.13
N ARG A 96 -5.54 13.97 -4.42
CA ARG A 96 -4.82 15.25 -4.47
C ARG A 96 -3.53 15.12 -3.67
N ARG A 97 -2.38 15.13 -4.35
CA ARG A 97 -1.09 15.47 -3.72
C ARG A 97 -1.21 16.92 -3.25
N THR A 98 -1.38 17.14 -1.95
CA THR A 98 -0.94 18.43 -1.40
C THR A 98 0.57 18.41 -1.45
N VAL A 99 1.13 19.23 -2.34
CA VAL A 99 2.57 19.51 -2.33
C VAL A 99 2.85 20.33 -1.08
N SER A 100 3.31 19.69 -0.01
CA SER A 100 3.92 20.42 1.10
C SER A 100 5.33 20.82 0.66
N ALA A 101 5.41 21.88 -0.14
CA ALA A 101 6.64 22.61 -0.35
C ALA A 101 6.96 23.32 0.97
N LEU A 102 7.90 22.77 1.74
CA LEU A 102 8.47 23.47 2.89
C LEU A 102 9.33 24.62 2.37
N LYS A 103 8.94 25.86 2.72
CA LYS A 103 9.71 27.10 2.52
C LYS A 103 10.72 27.28 3.64
#